data_AF-A0A973RI36-F1
#
_entry.id   AF-A0A973RI36-F1
#
_cell.length_a   1.000
_cell.length_b   1.000
_cell.length_c   1.000
_cell.angle_alpha   90.00
_cell.angle_beta   90.00
_cell.angle_gamma   90.00
#
_symmetry.space_group_name_H-M   'P 1'
#
loop_
_entity.id
_entity.type
_entity.pdbx_description
1 polymer ?
#
loop_
_entity_poly.entity_id
_entity_poly.type
_entity_poly.pdbx_seq_one_letter_code
_entity_poly.pdbx_strand_id
1 'polypeptide(L)' 'MSVSPVVWTITILVILALLAFDYFFHIRKAHVPSLREAAIWSSVYVGAAVLFGLAVLVFGGSAM' A
#
# COMPACT_ATOMS: atom_id res chain seq x y z
N MET A 1 21.07 -7.12 12.49
CA MET A 1 20.53 -6.09 11.57
C MET A 1 19.30 -5.48 12.22
N SER A 2 19.33 -4.21 12.60
CA SER A 2 18.18 -3.51 13.18
C SER A 2 17.74 -2.40 12.24
N VAL A 3 16.55 -2.56 11.63
CA VAL A 3 15.93 -1.51 10.83
C VAL A 3 15.56 -0.34 11.74
N SER A 4 15.85 0.89 11.31
CA SER A 4 15.61 2.10 12.11
C SER A 4 14.14 2.19 12.55
N PRO A 5 13.86 2.57 13.83
CA PRO A 5 12.51 2.81 14.30
C PRO A 5 11.73 3.79 13.41
N VAL A 6 12.42 4.77 12.80
CA VAL A 6 11.80 5.74 11.89
C VAL A 6 11.20 5.06 10.66
N VAL A 7 11.88 4.08 10.07
CA VAL A 7 11.39 3.35 8.90
C VAL A 7 10.14 2.54 9.26
N TRP A 8 10.16 1.90 10.43
CA TRP A 8 8.98 1.22 10.97
C TRP A 8 7.82 2.18 11.20
N THR A 9 8.05 3.32 11.84
CA THR A 9 7.03 4.35 12.06
C THR A 9 6.42 4.82 10.75
N ILE A 10 7.24 5.13 9.74
CA ILE A 10 6.75 5.54 8.41
C ILE A 10 5.91 4.44 7.77
N THR A 11 6.38 3.19 7.82
CA THR A 11 5.67 2.04 7.23
C THR A 11 4.30 1.86 7.89
N ILE A 12 4.24 1.93 9.22
CA ILE A 12 2.99 1.87 9.98
C ILE A 12 2.06 3.01 9.57
N LEU A 13 2.55 4.25 9.47
CA LEU A 13 1.76 5.40 9.04
C LEU A 13 1.20 5.24 7.63
N VAL A 14 1.97 4.70 6.69
CA VAL A 14 1.51 4.41 5.33
C VAL A 14 0.39 3.36 5.33
N ILE A 15 0.53 2.28 6.11
CA ILE A 15 -0.52 1.26 6.24
C ILE A 15 -1.79 1.86 6.86
N LEU A 16 -1.67 2.66 7.92
CA LEU A 16 -2.80 3.33 8.54
C LEU A 16 -3.49 4.31 7.58
N ALA A 17 -2.72 5.01 6.74
CA ALA A 17 -3.26 5.90 5.72
C ALA A 17 -4.02 5.13 4.63
N LEU A 18 -3.49 3.98 4.17
CA LEU A 18 -4.17 3.10 3.22
C LEU A 18 -5.48 2.55 3.82
N LEU A 19 -5.45 2.08 5.06
CA LEU A 19 -6.65 1.59 5.75
C LEU A 19 -7.71 2.69 5.93
N ALA A 20 -7.28 3.89 6.32
CA ALA A 20 -8.18 5.03 6.42
C ALA A 20 -8.79 5.35 5.03
N PHE A 21 -7.96 5.38 3.98
CA PHE A 21 -8.42 5.62 2.63
C PHE A 21 -9.46 4.57 2.18
N ASP A 22 -9.18 3.29 2.39
CA ASP A 22 -10.10 2.20 2.05
C ASP A 22 -11.43 2.34 2.78
N TYR A 23 -11.40 2.64 4.07
CA TYR A 23 -12.61 2.80 4.88
C TYR A 23 -13.44 4.02 4.45
N PHE A 24 -12.80 5.17 4.23
CA PHE A 24 -13.50 6.41 3.93
C PHE A 24 -13.96 6.54 2.48
N PHE A 25 -13.25 5.94 1.52
CA PHE A 25 -13.53 6.13 0.10
C PHE A 25 -14.11 4.89 -0.57
N HIS A 26 -13.70 3.68 -0.18
CA HIS A 26 -14.10 2.47 -0.89
C HIS A 26 -15.50 1.96 -0.48
N ILE A 27 -15.93 2.21 0.77
CA ILE A 27 -17.15 1.58 1.33
C ILE A 27 -18.42 2.42 1.10
N ARG A 28 -18.34 3.65 0.57
CA ARG A 28 -19.46 4.60 0.63
C ARG A 28 -20.75 4.19 -0.10
N LYS A 29 -20.69 3.27 -1.07
CA LYS A 29 -21.88 2.76 -1.77
C LYS A 29 -21.74 1.28 -2.08
N ALA A 30 -22.58 0.47 -1.45
CA ALA A 30 -22.76 -0.93 -1.81
C ALA A 30 -23.35 -1.01 -3.23
N HIS A 31 -22.54 -1.49 -4.16
CA HIS A 31 -22.95 -1.81 -5.52
C HIS A 31 -22.11 -3.00 -5.98
N VAL A 32 -22.57 -3.71 -7.01
CA VAL A 32 -21.78 -4.80 -7.59
C VAL A 32 -20.65 -4.17 -8.41
N PRO A 33 -19.38 -4.39 -8.05
CA PRO A 33 -18.27 -3.78 -8.78
C PRO A 33 -18.27 -4.22 -10.23
N SER A 34 -18.15 -3.26 -11.15
CA SER A 34 -17.94 -3.61 -12.55
C SER A 34 -16.53 -4.18 -12.77
N LEU A 35 -16.36 -4.98 -13.82
CA LEU A 35 -15.06 -5.57 -14.17
C LEU A 35 -13.96 -4.50 -14.36
N ARG A 36 -14.33 -3.35 -14.93
CA ARG A 36 -13.43 -2.20 -15.12
C ARG A 36 -13.01 -1.58 -13.78
N GLU A 37 -13.93 -1.44 -12.85
CA GLU A 37 -13.67 -0.87 -11.54
C GLU A 37 -12.79 -1.79 -10.70
N ALA A 38 -13.10 -3.10 -10.68
CA ALA A 38 -12.26 -4.10 -10.04
C ALA A 38 -10.83 -4.12 -10.60
N ALA A 39 -10.68 -3.98 -11.93
CA ALA A 39 -9.37 -3.92 -12.57
C ALA A 39 -8.58 -2.66 -12.18
N ILE A 40 -9.23 -1.50 -12.10
CA ILE A 40 -8.59 -0.24 -11.68
C ILE A 40 -8.10 -0.36 -10.24
N TRP A 41 -8.98 -0.77 -9.31
CA TRP A 41 -8.62 -0.91 -7.90
C TRP A 41 -7.51 -1.94 -7.71
N SER A 42 -7.60 -3.10 -8.36
CA SER A 42 -6.53 -4.12 -8.33
C SER A 42 -5.20 -3.55 -8.83
N SER A 43 -5.21 -2.81 -9.95
CA SER A 43 -4.00 -2.21 -10.51
C SER A 43 -3.37 -1.18 -9.56
N VAL A 44 -4.19 -0.39 -8.85
CA VAL A 44 -3.72 0.58 -7.85
C VAL A 44 -3.04 -0.13 -6.68
N TYR A 45 -3.67 -1.15 -6.08
CA TYR A 45 -3.09 -1.86 -4.95
C TYR A 45 -1.84 -2.66 -5.33
N VAL A 46 -1.86 -3.35 -6.48
CA VAL A 46 -0.67 -4.04 -6.99
C VAL A 46 0.45 -3.04 -7.29
N GLY A 47 0.13 -1.91 -7.92
CA GLY A 47 1.10 -0.84 -8.18
C GLY A 47 1.73 -0.29 -6.89
N ALA A 48 0.93 -0.05 -5.85
CA ALA A 48 1.43 0.38 -4.55
C ALA A 48 2.36 -0.66 -3.91
N ALA A 49 2.01 -1.95 -3.98
CA ALA A 49 2.84 -3.04 -3.47
C ALA A 49 4.17 -3.15 -4.22
N VAL A 50 4.16 -3.04 -5.55
CA VAL A 50 5.38 -3.06 -6.38
C VAL A 50 6.26 -1.85 -6.05
N LEU A 51 5.68 -0.64 -5.95
CA LEU A 51 6.43 0.56 -5.58
C LEU A 51 7.08 0.43 -4.19
N PHE A 52 6.35 -0.10 -3.22
CA PHE A 52 6.90 -0.36 -1.88
C PHE A 52 8.05 -1.38 -1.94
N GLY A 53 7.86 -2.49 -2.67
CA GLY A 53 8.90 -3.50 -2.86
C GLY A 53 10.15 -2.93 -3.54
N LEU A 54 9.99 -2.09 -4.56
CA LEU A 54 11.11 -1.39 -5.20
C LEU A 54 11.80 -0.41 -4.25
N ALA A 55 11.05 0.33 -3.44
CA ALA A 55 11.64 1.20 -2.42
C ALA A 55 12.47 0.38 -1.42
N VAL A 56 11.96 -0.75 -0.95
CA VAL A 56 12.72 -1.65 -0.07
C VAL A 56 13.96 -2.22 -0.78
N LEU A 57 13.85 -2.60 -2.05
CA LEU A 57 14.99 -3.11 -2.83
C LEU A 57 16.11 -2.06 -2.98
N VAL A 58 15.75 -0.81 -3.24
CA VAL A 58 16.71 0.29 -3.45
C VAL A 58 17.27 0.82 -2.13
N PHE A 59 16.44 0.98 -1.11
CA PHE A 59 16.80 1.64 0.16
C PHE A 59 17.10 0.67 1.31
N GLY A 60 16.76 -0.61 1.20
CA GLY A 60 16.93 -1.63 2.24
C GLY A 60 18.38 -2.05 2.48
N GLY A 61 19.31 -1.67 1.60
CA GLY A 61 20.71 -2.06 1.66
C GLY A 61 20.94 -3.50 1.20
N SER A 62 22.18 -3.81 0.81
CA SER A 62 22.59 -5.09 0.22
C SER A 62 22.65 -6.27 1.20
N ALA A 63 22.13 -6.09 2.42
CA ALA A 63 22.07 -7.13 3.43
C ALA A 63 20.62 -7.65 3.52
N MET A 64 20.19 -8.29 2.42
CA MET A 64 19.17 -9.33 2.47
C MET A 64 19.87 -10.68 2.51
#